data_AF-A0A838KE39-F1
#
_entry.id   AF-A0A838KE39-F1
#
_cell.length_a   1.000
_cell.length_b   1.000
_cell.length_c   1.000
_cell.angle_alpha   90.00
_cell.angle_beta   90.00
_cell.angle_gamma   90.00
#
_symmetry.space_group_name_H-M   'P 1'
#
loop_
_entity.id
_entity.type
_entity.pdbx_description
1 polymer ?
#
loop_
_entity_poly.entity_id
_entity_poly.type
_entity_poly.pdbx_seq_one_letter_code
_entity_poly.pdbx_strand_id
1 'polypeptide(L)'
;MPDQEPADDREPMDETAVRKALGKALALQARSLVEMTLLAGALTGMPGVGAKNQLRQFVQHELEDTYLLTEKLTALGGAPKVEVGVLEPAGKAADVLARLIEHEHEVVAALHAVIPHSGQEPRSEALEHLLEHVIMRKQQQTDYLSLALA
;
A
#
# COMPACT_ATOMS: atom_id res chain seq x y z
N MET A 1 9.31 -46.11 16.01
CA MET A 1 8.54 -45.01 16.62
C MET A 1 8.59 -43.87 15.61
N PRO A 2 7.47 -43.26 15.21
CA PRO A 2 7.54 -42.11 14.33
C PRO A 2 8.14 -40.95 15.14
N ASP A 3 9.22 -40.37 14.62
CA ASP A 3 9.82 -39.15 15.15
C ASP A 3 8.75 -38.06 15.14
N GLN A 4 8.34 -37.60 16.33
CA GLN A 4 7.54 -36.39 16.45
C GLN A 4 8.46 -35.24 16.04
N GLU A 5 8.13 -34.55 14.95
CA GLU A 5 8.74 -33.26 14.62
C GLU A 5 8.64 -32.35 15.86
N PRO A 6 9.74 -31.65 16.22
CA PRO A 6 9.71 -30.74 17.35
C PRO A 6 8.59 -29.72 17.12
N ALA A 7 7.75 -29.51 18.14
CA ALA A 7 6.73 -28.48 18.10
C ALA A 7 7.41 -27.15 17.74
N ASP A 8 6.90 -26.52 16.68
CA ASP A 8 7.40 -25.25 16.21
C ASP A 8 7.04 -24.16 17.25
N ASP A 9 8.02 -23.73 18.04
CA ASP A 9 7.88 -22.70 19.09
C ASP A 9 7.68 -21.27 18.52
N ARG A 10 7.59 -21.11 17.20
CA ARG A 10 7.37 -19.81 16.53
C ARG A 10 5.93 -19.34 16.71
N GLU A 11 5.78 -18.03 16.91
CA GLU A 11 4.46 -17.40 17.03
C GLU A 11 3.66 -17.59 15.73
N PRO A 12 2.48 -18.25 15.75
CA PRO A 12 1.71 -18.48 14.54
C PRO A 12 1.03 -17.20 14.07
N MET A 13 0.81 -17.10 12.77
CA MET A 13 0.04 -15.99 12.17
C MET A 13 -1.40 -15.95 12.70
N ASP A 14 -1.87 -14.77 13.13
CA ASP A 14 -3.30 -14.52 13.31
C ASP A 14 -3.91 -14.19 11.94
N GLU A 15 -4.25 -15.24 11.19
CA GLU A 15 -4.80 -15.07 9.85
C GLU A 15 -6.09 -14.23 9.82
N THR A 16 -6.87 -14.22 10.90
CA THR A 16 -8.11 -13.42 10.95
C THR A 16 -7.79 -11.94 11.10
N ALA A 17 -6.86 -11.60 11.99
CA ALA A 17 -6.39 -10.23 12.13
C ALA A 17 -5.65 -9.75 10.88
N VAL A 18 -4.78 -10.59 10.29
CA VAL A 18 -4.08 -10.29 9.03
C VAL A 18 -5.08 -10.03 7.90
N ARG A 19 -6.04 -10.93 7.66
CA ARG A 19 -7.06 -10.72 6.60
C ARG A 19 -7.80 -9.41 6.78
N LYS A 20 -8.17 -9.06 8.01
CA LYS A 20 -8.91 -7.82 8.31
C LYS A 20 -8.03 -6.59 8.08
N ALA A 21 -6.80 -6.59 8.59
CA ALA A 21 -5.87 -5.47 8.46
C ALA A 21 -5.42 -5.28 7.01
N LEU A 22 -5.02 -6.37 6.34
CA LEU A 22 -4.61 -6.38 4.94
C LEU A 22 -5.76 -5.98 4.01
N GLY A 23 -7.00 -6.41 4.29
CA GLY A 23 -8.17 -5.97 3.56
C GLY A 23 -8.39 -4.44 3.65
N LYS A 24 -8.21 -3.85 4.83
CA LYS A 24 -8.26 -2.39 5.02
C LYS A 24 -7.12 -1.70 4.26
N ALA A 25 -5.89 -2.20 4.38
CA ALA A 25 -4.74 -1.64 3.68
C ALA A 25 -4.92 -1.69 2.17
N LEU A 26 -5.41 -2.81 1.62
CA LEU A 26 -5.70 -2.98 0.20
C LEU A 26 -6.76 -1.99 -0.30
N ALA A 27 -7.81 -1.72 0.48
CA ALA A 27 -8.82 -0.74 0.10
C ALA A 27 -8.24 0.68 -0.01
N LEU A 28 -7.38 1.07 0.94
CA LEU A 28 -6.68 2.37 0.92
C LEU A 28 -5.66 2.45 -0.21
N GLN A 29 -4.87 1.39 -0.41
CA GLN A 29 -3.93 1.21 -1.51
C GLN A 29 -4.61 1.43 -2.87
N ALA A 30 -5.73 0.74 -3.10
CA ALA A 30 -6.45 0.84 -4.36
C ALA A 30 -7.08 2.23 -4.57
N ARG A 31 -7.59 2.87 -3.52
CA ARG A 31 -8.05 4.27 -3.59
C ARG A 31 -6.90 5.19 -4.00
N SER A 32 -5.74 5.06 -3.36
CA SER A 32 -4.57 5.89 -3.65
C SER A 32 -4.06 5.71 -5.07
N LEU A 33 -4.01 4.45 -5.56
CA LEU A 33 -3.66 4.14 -6.95
C LEU A 33 -4.58 4.87 -7.94
N VAL A 34 -5.90 4.87 -7.71
CA VAL A 34 -6.85 5.58 -8.58
C VAL A 34 -6.67 7.10 -8.49
N GLU A 35 -6.50 7.64 -7.29
CA GLU A 35 -6.27 9.07 -7.08
C GLU A 35 -5.00 9.55 -7.78
N MET A 36 -3.91 8.83 -7.61
CA MET A 36 -2.63 9.11 -8.27
C MET A 36 -2.74 9.02 -9.79
N THR A 37 -3.50 8.07 -10.31
CA THR A 37 -3.80 7.93 -11.75
C THR A 37 -4.55 9.16 -12.28
N LEU A 38 -5.57 9.63 -11.55
CA LEU A 38 -6.34 10.81 -11.92
C LEU A 38 -5.46 12.07 -11.87
N LEU A 39 -4.65 12.24 -10.83
CA LEU A 39 -3.74 13.39 -10.70
C LEU A 39 -2.67 13.41 -11.80
N ALA A 40 -2.10 12.26 -12.15
CA ALA A 40 -1.15 12.14 -13.26
C ALA A 40 -1.76 12.61 -14.60
N GLY A 41 -3.06 12.42 -14.81
CA GLY A 41 -3.79 12.93 -15.98
C GLY A 41 -4.18 14.40 -15.87
N ALA A 42 -4.69 14.80 -14.69
CA ALA A 42 -5.42 16.04 -14.49
C ALA A 42 -4.56 17.24 -14.04
N LEU A 43 -3.36 17.02 -13.50
CA LEU A 43 -2.51 18.12 -13.03
C LEU A 43 -2.26 19.15 -14.13
N THR A 44 -2.27 20.44 -13.81
CA THR A 44 -2.00 21.52 -14.79
C THR A 44 -1.01 22.52 -14.21
N GLY A 45 -0.43 23.36 -15.08
CA GLY A 45 0.60 24.34 -14.71
C GLY A 45 2.04 23.81 -14.79
N MET A 46 3.01 24.71 -14.81
CA MET A 46 4.44 24.41 -14.95
C MET A 46 4.97 23.40 -13.90
N PRO A 47 4.65 23.52 -12.60
CA PRO A 47 5.04 22.52 -11.60
C PRO A 47 4.45 21.12 -11.86
N GLY A 48 3.25 21.07 -12.46
CA GLY A 48 2.55 19.83 -12.77
C GLY A 48 3.23 19.00 -13.86
N VAL A 49 3.97 19.61 -14.80
CA VAL A 49 4.58 18.87 -15.92
C VAL A 49 5.69 17.92 -15.43
N GLY A 50 6.49 18.33 -14.44
CA GLY A 50 7.51 17.48 -13.84
C GLY A 50 6.91 16.37 -12.98
N ALA A 51 5.97 16.72 -12.10
CA ALA A 51 5.30 15.77 -11.22
C ALA A 51 4.51 14.69 -11.97
N LYS A 52 3.93 15.02 -13.13
CA LYS A 52 3.15 14.07 -13.95
C LYS A 52 3.93 12.83 -14.34
N ASN A 53 5.16 12.99 -14.83
CA ASN A 53 5.96 11.84 -15.26
C ASN A 53 6.32 10.95 -14.07
N GLN A 54 6.63 11.56 -12.92
CA GLN A 54 6.92 10.80 -11.71
C GLN A 54 5.69 10.05 -11.19
N LEU A 55 4.53 10.70 -11.12
CA LEU A 55 3.28 10.06 -10.72
C LEU A 55 2.93 8.88 -11.63
N ARG A 56 3.20 8.96 -12.93
CA ARG A 56 2.99 7.83 -13.85
C ARG A 56 3.88 6.63 -13.52
N GLN A 57 5.12 6.87 -13.10
CA GLN A 57 6.02 5.79 -12.66
C GLN A 57 5.54 5.20 -11.34
N PHE A 58 5.13 6.04 -10.39
CA PHE A 58 4.56 5.59 -9.12
C PHE A 58 3.32 4.72 -9.35
N VAL A 59 2.39 5.14 -10.22
CA VAL A 59 1.20 4.35 -10.59
C VAL A 59 1.56 2.94 -11.09
N GLN A 60 2.64 2.77 -11.85
CA GLN A 60 3.06 1.45 -12.33
C GLN A 60 3.53 0.55 -11.18
N HIS A 61 4.31 1.09 -10.26
CA HIS A 61 4.76 0.36 -9.09
C HIS A 61 3.60 0.03 -8.13
N GLU A 62 2.74 1.02 -7.88
CA GLU A 62 1.56 0.89 -7.03
C GLU A 62 0.58 -0.16 -7.59
N LEU A 63 0.45 -0.28 -8.92
CA LEU A 63 -0.36 -1.31 -9.55
C LEU A 63 0.16 -2.72 -9.24
N GLU A 64 1.47 -2.93 -9.39
CA GLU A 64 2.11 -4.22 -9.07
C GLU A 64 1.97 -4.55 -7.59
N ASP A 65 2.21 -3.58 -6.70
CA ASP A 65 2.09 -3.79 -5.26
C ASP A 65 0.63 -4.11 -4.88
N THR A 66 -0.35 -3.43 -5.50
CA THR A 66 -1.79 -3.73 -5.30
C THR A 66 -2.12 -5.15 -5.75
N TYR A 67 -1.55 -5.61 -6.86
CA TYR A 67 -1.71 -6.98 -7.35
C TYR A 67 -1.19 -7.99 -6.32
N LEU A 68 0.04 -7.82 -5.85
CA LEU A 68 0.67 -8.72 -4.87
C LEU A 68 -0.10 -8.75 -3.54
N LEU A 69 -0.55 -7.59 -3.04
CA LEU A 69 -1.37 -7.52 -1.83
C LEU A 69 -2.72 -8.24 -2.00
N THR A 70 -3.33 -8.14 -3.18
CA THR A 70 -4.57 -8.84 -3.52
C THR A 70 -4.38 -10.36 -3.56
N GLU A 71 -3.29 -10.82 -4.19
CA GLU A 71 -2.92 -12.23 -4.20
C GLU A 71 -2.72 -12.76 -2.79
N LYS A 72 -1.97 -12.05 -1.95
CA LYS A 72 -1.74 -12.45 -0.55
C LYS A 72 -3.03 -12.51 0.26
N LEU A 73 -3.90 -11.51 0.15
CA LEU A 73 -5.18 -11.51 0.84
C LEU A 73 -6.03 -12.72 0.42
N THR A 74 -6.09 -13.01 -0.87
CA THR A 74 -6.87 -14.12 -1.42
C THR A 74 -6.28 -15.48 -1.01
N ALA A 75 -4.96 -15.61 -1.02
CA ALA A 75 -4.26 -16.83 -0.58
C ALA A 75 -4.53 -17.16 0.89
N LEU A 76 -4.75 -16.15 1.73
CA LEU A 76 -5.14 -16.30 3.14
C LEU A 76 -6.65 -16.55 3.33
N GLY A 77 -7.41 -16.71 2.25
CA GLY A 77 -8.87 -16.91 2.27
C GLY A 77 -9.68 -15.62 2.48
N GLY A 78 -9.04 -14.45 2.36
CA GLY A 78 -9.73 -13.16 2.35
C GLY A 78 -10.42 -12.88 1.01
N ALA A 79 -11.45 -12.03 1.04
CA ALA A 79 -12.09 -11.53 -0.18
C ALA A 79 -11.72 -10.06 -0.37
N PRO A 80 -11.07 -9.68 -1.49
CA PRO A 80 -10.75 -8.28 -1.76
C PRO A 80 -12.04 -7.48 -1.90
N LYS A 81 -12.12 -6.38 -1.15
CA LYS A 81 -13.24 -5.42 -1.20
C LYS A 81 -12.65 -4.02 -1.25
N VAL A 82 -12.98 -3.28 -2.30
CA VAL A 82 -12.47 -1.93 -2.52
C VAL A 82 -13.65 -1.02 -2.78
N GLU A 83 -13.72 0.08 -2.03
CA GLU A 83 -14.63 1.18 -2.27
C GLU A 83 -13.80 2.47 -2.36
N VAL A 84 -13.66 2.99 -3.58
CA VAL A 84 -12.78 4.13 -3.86
C VAL A 84 -13.39 5.46 -3.38
N GLY A 85 -14.72 5.55 -3.32
CA GLY A 85 -15.42 6.79 -3.04
C GLY A 85 -15.28 7.81 -4.18
N VAL A 86 -15.56 9.08 -3.86
CA VAL A 86 -15.41 10.20 -4.80
C VAL A 86 -14.00 10.75 -4.72
N LEU A 87 -13.38 10.98 -5.87
CA LEU A 87 -12.06 11.58 -6.00
C LEU A 87 -12.16 12.88 -6.80
N GLU A 88 -11.63 13.97 -6.25
CA GLU A 88 -11.66 15.30 -6.86
C GLU A 88 -10.23 15.78 -7.16
N PRO A 89 -9.67 15.44 -8.33
CA PRO A 89 -8.29 15.80 -8.69
C PRO A 89 -8.15 17.29 -9.12
N ALA A 90 -9.24 18.06 -9.09
CA ALA A 90 -9.25 19.46 -9.44
C ALA A 90 -8.75 20.33 -8.29
N GLY A 91 -7.90 21.32 -8.59
CA GLY A 91 -7.36 22.24 -7.61
C GLY A 91 -6.00 22.79 -8.03
N LYS A 92 -5.37 23.57 -7.14
CA LYS A 92 -3.97 23.95 -7.31
C LYS A 92 -3.09 22.72 -7.11
N ALA A 93 -2.07 22.56 -7.96
CA ALA A 93 -1.15 21.42 -7.91
C ALA A 93 -0.58 21.16 -6.50
N ALA A 94 -0.21 22.21 -5.77
CA ALA A 94 0.31 22.08 -4.41
C ALA A 94 -0.73 21.51 -3.43
N ASP A 95 -1.96 22.04 -3.45
CA ASP A 95 -3.04 21.63 -2.54
C ASP A 95 -3.43 20.16 -2.79
N VAL A 96 -3.53 19.75 -4.07
CA VAL A 96 -3.92 18.37 -4.40
C VAL A 96 -2.82 17.36 -4.08
N LEU A 97 -1.55 17.73 -4.27
CA LEU A 97 -0.42 16.87 -3.92
C LEU A 97 -0.23 16.76 -2.40
N ALA A 98 -0.48 17.83 -1.65
CA ALA A 98 -0.46 17.78 -0.19
C ALA A 98 -1.50 16.78 0.37
N ARG A 99 -2.73 16.81 -0.18
CA ARG A 99 -3.77 15.81 0.17
C ARG A 99 -3.38 14.39 -0.20
N LEU A 100 -2.76 14.19 -1.37
CA LEU A 100 -2.26 12.88 -1.76
C LEU A 100 -1.23 12.35 -0.75
N ILE A 101 -0.30 13.19 -0.27
CA ILE A 101 0.68 12.80 0.75
C ILE A 101 -0.01 12.38 2.06
N GLU A 102 -1.05 13.10 2.49
CA GLU A 102 -1.84 12.72 3.66
C GLU A 102 -2.47 11.33 3.49
N HIS A 103 -3.09 11.07 2.33
CA HIS A 103 -3.67 9.76 2.03
C HIS A 103 -2.59 8.65 1.96
N GLU A 104 -1.43 8.92 1.39
CA GLU A 104 -0.31 7.96 1.34
C GLU A 104 0.20 7.60 2.74
N HIS A 105 0.26 8.55 3.67
CA HIS A 105 0.57 8.26 5.07
C HIS A 105 -0.47 7.33 5.72
N GLU A 106 -1.76 7.51 5.42
CA GLU A 106 -2.80 6.58 5.88
C GLU A 106 -2.60 5.17 5.33
N VAL A 107 -2.17 5.05 4.06
CA VAL A 107 -1.89 3.75 3.45
C VAL A 107 -0.69 3.08 4.12
N VAL A 108 0.41 3.81 4.32
CA VAL A 108 1.60 3.31 5.03
C VAL A 108 1.26 2.84 6.43
N ALA A 109 0.48 3.63 7.19
CA ALA A 109 0.05 3.25 8.53
C ALA A 109 -0.83 1.98 8.50
N ALA A 110 -1.71 1.84 7.52
CA ALA A 110 -2.56 0.66 7.38
C ALA A 110 -1.77 -0.61 6.99
N LEU A 111 -0.78 -0.49 6.11
CA LEU A 111 0.13 -1.59 5.76
C LEU A 111 0.96 -2.03 6.96
N HIS A 112 1.54 -1.07 7.70
CA HIS A 112 2.32 -1.36 8.90
C HIS A 112 1.47 -2.04 9.99
N ALA A 113 0.19 -1.70 10.11
CA ALA A 113 -0.72 -2.34 11.06
C ALA A 113 -0.98 -3.83 10.79
N VAL A 114 -0.57 -4.37 9.64
CA VAL A 114 -0.65 -5.82 9.35
C VAL A 114 0.49 -6.59 10.01
N ILE A 115 1.68 -5.99 10.12
CA ILE A 115 2.92 -6.64 10.56
C ILE A 115 2.83 -7.26 11.97
N PRO A 116 2.19 -6.63 12.97
CA PRO A 116 2.06 -7.27 14.28
C PRO A 116 1.23 -8.56 14.31
N HIS A 117 0.54 -8.90 13.22
CA HIS A 117 -0.35 -10.06 13.12
C HIS A 117 0.21 -11.21 12.29
N SER A 118 1.32 -11.01 11.56
CA SER A 118 1.89 -12.03 10.66
C SER A 118 2.50 -13.21 11.40
N GLY A 119 3.05 -13.04 12.61
CA GLY A 119 3.73 -14.12 13.34
C GLY A 119 5.15 -14.39 12.79
N GLN A 120 5.76 -15.52 13.14
CA GLN A 120 7.17 -15.84 12.89
C GLN A 120 7.39 -17.07 12.00
N GLU A 121 6.34 -17.64 11.41
CA GLU A 121 6.46 -18.78 10.50
C GLU A 121 7.11 -18.35 9.15
N PRO A 122 7.70 -19.24 8.34
CA PRO A 122 8.32 -18.85 7.07
C PRO A 122 7.35 -18.16 6.08
N ARG A 123 6.07 -18.55 6.13
CA ARG A 123 5.00 -17.89 5.35
C ARG A 123 4.68 -16.48 5.87
N SER A 124 4.89 -16.26 7.16
CA SER A 124 4.72 -14.97 7.84
C SER A 124 5.83 -14.01 7.43
N GLU A 125 7.08 -14.46 7.45
CA GLU A 125 8.24 -13.70 6.99
C GLU A 125 8.06 -13.23 5.54
N ALA A 126 7.53 -14.09 4.67
CA ALA A 126 7.25 -13.72 3.27
C ALA A 126 6.18 -12.63 3.14
N LEU A 127 5.20 -12.58 4.05
CA LEU A 127 4.20 -11.49 4.09
C LEU A 127 4.82 -10.21 4.64
N GLU A 128 5.58 -10.30 5.73
CA GLU A 128 6.27 -9.15 6.32
C GLU A 128 7.21 -8.49 5.33
N HIS A 129 8.07 -9.27 4.65
CA HIS A 129 8.97 -8.74 3.65
C HIS A 129 8.27 -8.07 2.47
N LEU A 130 7.12 -8.60 2.04
CA LEU A 130 6.30 -7.93 1.04
C LEU A 130 5.82 -6.56 1.57
N LEU A 131 5.25 -6.54 2.78
CA LEU A 131 4.73 -5.31 3.39
C LEU A 131 5.83 -4.27 3.58
N GLU A 132 7.00 -4.67 4.08
CA GLU A 132 8.16 -3.80 4.23
C GLU A 132 8.61 -3.20 2.90
N HIS A 133 8.64 -4.01 1.82
CA HIS A 133 8.98 -3.52 0.49
C HIS A 133 7.99 -2.47 -0.02
N VAL A 134 6.70 -2.72 0.14
CA VAL A 134 5.64 -1.78 -0.28
C VAL A 134 5.71 -0.50 0.57
N ILE A 135 5.88 -0.62 1.89
CA ILE A 135 5.99 0.52 2.81
C ILE A 135 7.20 1.39 2.45
N MET A 136 8.38 0.78 2.27
CA MET A 136 9.59 1.49 1.88
C MET A 136 9.39 2.24 0.56
N ARG A 137 8.77 1.60 -0.44
CA ARG A 137 8.52 2.24 -1.72
C ARG A 137 7.56 3.43 -1.57
N LYS A 138 6.49 3.30 -0.78
CA LYS A 138 5.57 4.41 -0.51
C LYS A 138 6.24 5.58 0.19
N GLN A 139 7.07 5.30 1.19
CA GLN A 139 7.83 6.34 1.87
C GLN A 139 8.73 7.12 0.90
N GLN A 140 9.40 6.44 -0.03
CA GLN A 140 10.18 7.12 -1.08
C GLN A 140 9.31 8.00 -1.98
N GLN A 141 8.08 7.59 -2.29
CA GLN A 141 7.14 8.39 -3.08
C GLN A 141 6.68 9.63 -2.30
N THR A 142 6.29 9.47 -1.02
CA THR A 142 5.87 10.59 -0.17
C THR A 142 7.01 11.58 0.07
N ASP A 143 8.24 11.10 0.25
CA ASP A 143 9.42 11.94 0.41
C ASP A 143 9.69 12.75 -0.86
N TYR A 144 9.61 12.11 -2.03
CA TYR A 144 9.75 12.80 -3.31
C TYR A 144 8.70 13.91 -3.47
N LEU A 145 7.43 13.60 -3.20
CA LEU A 145 6.35 14.57 -3.33
C LEU A 145 6.49 15.71 -2.32
N SER A 146 6.91 15.41 -1.09
CA SER A 146 7.15 16.41 -0.06
C SER A 146 8.28 17.36 -0.45
N LEU A 147 9.37 16.84 -1.00
CA LEU A 147 10.47 17.65 -1.55
C LEU A 147 10.04 18.51 -2.74
N ALA A 148 9.14 18.00 -3.59
CA ALA A 148 8.64 18.75 -4.73
C ALA A 148 7.69 19.90 -4.35
N LEU A 149 7.15 19.90 -3.12
CA LEU A 149 6.28 20.95 -2.57
C LEU A 149 7.00 22.00 -1.73
N ALA A 150 8.23 21.72 -1.30
CA ALA A 150 9.06 22.62 -0.49
C ALA A 150 9.66 23.77 -1.31
#